data_AF-A0A957C629-F1
#
_entry.id   AF-A0A957C629-F1
#
_cell.length_a   1.000
_cell.length_b   1.000
_cell.length_c   1.000
_cell.angle_alpha   90.00
_cell.angle_beta   90.00
_cell.angle_gamma   90.00
#
_symmetry.space_group_name_H-M   'P 1'
#
loop_
_entity.id
_entity.type
_entity.pdbx_description
1 polymer ?
#
loop_
_entity_poly.entity_id
_entity_poly.type
_entity_poly.pdbx_seq_one_letter_code
_entity_poly.pdbx_strand_id
1 'polypeptide(L)'
;VLRNSNDQPRLGVVKSADIDSFEAIVQGAKGMRNPADALLWVVGDWEGVDGVEGSIRSQLTALLKNARAQVDLLLPYSQRLQLVEADQAVIPESLLPETLPDGLDQQTALVAIILGLAEDGAVLEQDGLKPQRARQHEPLEQNEARDFALAFFPPEARLRKVGLDVHRRRLLLSFDFPQAAERTYGDRVEDLIEQTGWNVQIKPQVNQGALSMALDELLPEGASISKGPSYYMDKREVQAEISGLADTRELEAAFLRMTDFRLVTSKRGESAPMQETIAAPASGDQMEINAAYALVRETLEPVGLYKVGLKQGQLVLSFISPQVGERHTQQITDLASQTGYGISIHPHPNQQQIIQVAQSLVRDAGWQVQKGPSIHVDRAVIGYKLLTSPADAEVEKLAADLLEKTGYTLELSS
;
A
#
# COMPACT_ATOMS: atom_id res chain seq x y z
N VAL A 1 -1.91 -27.88 -15.91
CA VAL A 1 -1.93 -26.40 -16.05
C VAL A 1 -1.73 -25.78 -14.69
N LEU A 2 -0.90 -24.75 -14.59
CA LEU A 2 -0.64 -24.01 -13.35
C LEU A 2 -0.70 -22.51 -13.60
N ARG A 3 -0.83 -21.72 -12.54
CA ARG A 3 -0.73 -20.27 -12.56
C ARG A 3 0.65 -19.85 -12.10
N ASN A 4 1.26 -18.90 -12.79
CA ASN A 4 2.48 -18.28 -12.29
C ASN A 4 2.16 -17.21 -11.23
N SER A 5 3.19 -16.58 -10.66
CA SER A 5 3.03 -15.44 -9.72
C SER A 5 2.32 -14.21 -10.29
N ASN A 6 1.99 -14.24 -11.59
CA ASN A 6 1.25 -13.21 -12.30
C ASN A 6 -0.22 -13.61 -12.55
N ASP A 7 -0.65 -14.74 -11.99
CA ASP A 7 -1.97 -15.34 -12.22
C ASP A 7 -2.23 -15.76 -13.69
N GLN A 8 -1.17 -15.92 -14.49
CA GLN A 8 -1.29 -16.34 -15.88
C GLN A 8 -1.19 -17.87 -16.00
N PRO A 9 -2.05 -18.51 -16.81
CA PRO A 9 -1.94 -19.94 -17.04
C PRO A 9 -0.64 -20.27 -17.78
N ARG A 10 -0.02 -21.35 -17.34
CA ARG A 10 1.20 -21.96 -17.87
C ARG A 10 1.03 -23.46 -17.94
N LEU A 11 1.72 -24.06 -18.90
CA LEU A 11 1.83 -25.51 -19.00
C LEU A 11 3.12 -25.96 -18.32
N GLY A 12 3.04 -27.06 -17.59
CA GLY A 12 4.19 -27.66 -16.95
C GLY A 12 4.02 -29.16 -16.81
N VAL A 13 5.13 -29.88 -16.89
CA VAL A 13 5.18 -31.32 -16.62
C VAL A 13 5.69 -31.51 -15.20
N VAL A 14 4.81 -31.98 -14.32
CA VAL A 14 5.13 -32.27 -12.92
C VAL A 14 6.09 -33.48 -12.87
N LYS A 15 7.10 -33.40 -12.02
CA LYS A 15 8.12 -34.44 -11.80
C LYS A 15 8.01 -35.08 -10.42
N SER A 16 7.62 -34.29 -9.42
CA SER A 16 7.35 -34.73 -8.06
C SER A 16 6.39 -33.73 -7.40
N ALA A 17 5.66 -34.18 -6.39
CA ALA A 17 4.74 -33.34 -5.63
C ALA A 17 4.79 -33.72 -4.14
N ASP A 18 4.74 -32.70 -3.30
CA ASP A 18 4.59 -32.76 -1.85
C ASP A 18 3.30 -32.02 -1.47
N ILE A 19 2.95 -32.03 -0.18
CA ILE A 19 1.72 -31.40 0.32
C ILE A 19 1.65 -29.88 0.06
N ASP A 20 2.78 -29.17 0.16
CA ASP A 20 2.82 -27.71 0.05
C ASP A 20 3.45 -27.20 -1.27
N SER A 21 4.05 -28.09 -2.06
CA SER A 21 4.77 -27.70 -3.27
C SER A 21 4.94 -28.83 -4.27
N PHE A 22 5.21 -28.50 -5.53
CA PHE A 22 5.56 -29.48 -6.56
C PHE A 22 6.73 -29.01 -7.42
N GLU A 23 7.47 -29.96 -7.98
CA GLU A 23 8.49 -29.69 -8.99
C GLU A 23 7.92 -29.94 -10.39
N ALA A 24 8.07 -28.97 -11.29
CA ALA A 24 7.62 -29.08 -12.67
C ALA A 24 8.58 -28.41 -13.64
N ILE A 25 8.69 -28.98 -14.85
CA ILE A 25 9.30 -28.30 -16.00
C ILE A 25 8.21 -27.41 -16.61
N VAL A 26 8.30 -26.10 -16.38
CA VAL A 26 7.26 -25.15 -16.79
C VAL A 26 7.70 -24.38 -18.04
N GLN A 27 6.74 -24.16 -18.95
CA GLN A 27 6.91 -23.35 -20.15
C GLN A 27 7.33 -21.91 -19.78
N GLY A 28 8.44 -21.45 -20.38
CA GLY A 28 8.94 -20.09 -20.17
C GLY A 28 9.53 -19.80 -18.78
N ALA A 29 9.72 -20.80 -17.91
CA ALA A 29 10.28 -20.62 -16.58
C ALA A 29 11.64 -21.33 -16.41
N LYS A 30 12.53 -20.69 -15.64
CA LYS A 30 13.83 -21.26 -15.25
C LYS A 30 13.75 -22.09 -13.96
N GLY A 31 12.90 -21.70 -13.01
CA GLY A 31 12.67 -22.43 -11.76
C GLY A 31 11.82 -23.68 -11.96
N MET A 32 12.02 -24.68 -11.09
CA MET A 32 11.27 -25.94 -11.12
C MET A 32 10.29 -26.09 -9.97
N ARG A 33 10.55 -25.46 -8.81
CA ARG A 33 9.68 -25.56 -7.64
C ARG A 33 8.55 -24.54 -7.69
N ASN A 34 7.32 -24.99 -7.48
CA ASN A 34 6.11 -24.18 -7.47
C ASN A 34 5.31 -24.50 -6.19
N PRO A 35 4.60 -23.53 -5.61
CA PRO A 35 3.72 -23.79 -4.46
C PRO A 35 2.50 -24.61 -4.89
N ALA A 36 1.90 -25.38 -3.98
CA ALA A 36 0.78 -26.28 -4.31
C ALA A 36 -0.44 -25.51 -4.86
N ASP A 37 -0.71 -24.32 -4.34
CA ASP A 37 -1.81 -23.43 -4.76
C ASP A 37 -1.65 -22.86 -6.18
N ALA A 38 -0.46 -22.98 -6.79
CA ALA A 38 -0.25 -22.63 -8.18
C ALA A 38 -0.86 -23.67 -9.14
N LEU A 39 -1.06 -24.92 -8.73
CA LEU A 39 -1.62 -25.95 -9.60
C LEU A 39 -3.11 -25.67 -9.84
N LEU A 40 -3.50 -25.52 -11.11
CA LEU A 40 -4.89 -25.24 -11.48
C LEU A 40 -5.65 -26.51 -11.84
N TRP A 41 -5.10 -27.33 -12.75
CA TRP A 41 -5.72 -28.58 -13.20
C TRP A 41 -4.68 -29.56 -13.72
N VAL A 42 -4.91 -30.86 -13.55
CA VAL A 42 -4.07 -31.93 -14.10
C VAL A 42 -4.69 -32.42 -15.40
N VAL A 43 -3.96 -32.30 -16.51
CA VAL A 43 -4.46 -32.69 -17.85
C VAL A 43 -4.38 -34.20 -18.04
N GLY A 44 -3.34 -34.84 -17.50
CA GLY A 44 -3.03 -36.25 -17.69
C GLY A 44 -1.52 -36.49 -17.69
N ASP A 45 -1.12 -37.70 -18.07
CA ASP A 45 0.28 -38.06 -18.27
C ASP A 45 0.86 -37.30 -19.47
N TRP A 46 2.15 -36.95 -19.38
CA TRP A 46 2.82 -36.21 -20.45
C TRP A 46 3.22 -37.17 -21.58
N GLU A 47 2.54 -37.06 -22.72
CA GLU A 47 2.78 -37.90 -23.91
C GLU A 47 3.73 -37.27 -24.93
N GLY A 48 4.02 -35.97 -24.79
CA GLY A 48 4.74 -35.20 -25.79
C GLY A 48 3.82 -34.41 -26.71
N VAL A 49 4.36 -33.89 -27.80
CA VAL A 49 3.58 -33.24 -28.87
C VAL A 49 4.02 -33.83 -30.20
N ASP A 50 3.09 -34.44 -30.92
CA ASP A 50 3.36 -35.09 -32.20
C ASP A 50 3.96 -34.11 -33.22
N GLY A 51 5.03 -34.55 -33.88
CA GLY A 51 5.73 -33.76 -34.89
C GLY A 51 6.54 -32.58 -34.36
N VAL A 52 6.67 -32.40 -33.03
CA VAL A 52 7.48 -31.35 -32.42
C VAL A 52 8.71 -31.95 -31.73
N GLU A 53 9.87 -31.80 -32.37
CA GLU A 53 11.15 -32.19 -31.78
C GLU A 53 11.67 -31.18 -30.74
N GLY A 54 12.55 -31.66 -29.87
CA GLY A 54 13.28 -30.82 -28.90
C GLY A 54 12.90 -31.06 -27.45
N SER A 55 13.30 -30.13 -26.59
CA SER A 55 13.10 -30.22 -25.13
C SER A 55 11.63 -30.21 -24.72
N ILE A 56 11.33 -30.70 -23.52
CA ILE A 56 9.98 -30.59 -22.92
C ILE A 56 9.48 -29.13 -22.94
N ARG A 57 10.35 -28.14 -22.71
CA ARG A 57 9.96 -26.72 -22.74
C ARG A 57 9.53 -26.23 -24.13
N SER A 58 10.21 -26.67 -25.19
CA SER A 58 9.84 -26.30 -26.56
C SER A 58 8.54 -26.98 -26.98
N GLN A 59 8.36 -28.26 -26.62
CA GLN A 59 7.10 -28.98 -26.84
C GLN A 59 5.93 -28.34 -26.09
N LEU A 60 6.08 -28.00 -24.80
CA LEU A 60 5.06 -27.26 -24.04
C LEU A 60 4.73 -25.89 -24.65
N THR A 61 5.71 -25.22 -25.25
CA THR A 61 5.47 -23.94 -25.95
C THR A 61 4.66 -24.13 -27.22
N ALA A 62 4.94 -25.19 -27.98
CA ALA A 62 4.15 -25.55 -29.16
C ALA A 62 2.72 -25.95 -28.78
N LEU A 63 2.56 -26.80 -27.76
CA LEU A 63 1.25 -27.19 -27.23
C LEU A 63 0.42 -25.97 -26.79
N LEU A 64 1.02 -25.06 -26.02
CA LEU A 64 0.35 -23.84 -25.58
C LEU A 64 -0.11 -22.98 -26.77
N LYS A 65 0.72 -22.85 -27.80
CA LYS A 65 0.39 -22.08 -29.01
C LYS A 65 -0.77 -22.73 -29.77
N ASN A 66 -0.70 -24.06 -29.97
CA ASN A 66 -1.73 -24.82 -30.68
C ASN A 66 -3.06 -24.77 -29.93
N ALA A 67 -3.07 -25.03 -28.63
CA ALA A 67 -4.26 -25.01 -27.80
C ALA A 67 -4.94 -23.64 -27.79
N ARG A 68 -4.17 -22.55 -27.69
CA ARG A 68 -4.71 -21.17 -27.76
C ARG A 68 -5.47 -20.89 -29.03
N ALA A 69 -5.02 -21.41 -30.17
CA ALA A 69 -5.71 -21.24 -31.44
C ALA A 69 -7.05 -21.99 -31.51
N GLN A 70 -7.31 -22.92 -30.59
CA GLN A 70 -8.51 -23.75 -30.56
C GLN A 70 -9.50 -23.37 -29.46
N VAL A 71 -9.18 -22.40 -28.58
CA VAL A 71 -10.03 -22.03 -27.43
C VAL A 71 -11.43 -21.63 -27.89
N ASP A 72 -11.55 -20.68 -28.81
CA ASP A 72 -12.87 -20.21 -29.26
C ASP A 72 -13.63 -21.24 -30.11
N LEU A 73 -12.92 -22.21 -30.71
CA LEU A 73 -13.55 -23.31 -31.44
C LEU A 73 -14.15 -24.34 -30.47
N LEU A 74 -13.40 -24.72 -29.43
CA LEU A 74 -13.77 -25.77 -28.48
C LEU A 74 -14.61 -25.27 -27.31
N LEU A 75 -14.46 -24.01 -26.94
CA LEU A 75 -15.15 -23.38 -25.84
C LEU A 75 -15.57 -21.95 -26.24
N PRO A 76 -16.56 -21.81 -27.14
CA PRO A 76 -17.01 -20.51 -27.63
C PRO A 76 -17.52 -19.61 -26.51
N TYR A 77 -17.47 -18.29 -26.72
CA TYR A 77 -17.91 -17.30 -25.73
C TYR A 77 -19.32 -17.57 -25.17
N SER A 78 -20.29 -17.96 -26.01
CA SER A 78 -21.65 -18.27 -25.55
C SER A 78 -21.70 -19.43 -24.57
N GLN A 79 -20.86 -20.45 -24.76
CA GLN A 79 -20.75 -21.57 -23.84
C GLN A 79 -20.03 -21.16 -22.55
N ARG A 80 -18.95 -20.36 -22.65
CA ARG A 80 -18.24 -19.82 -21.47
C ARG A 80 -19.17 -18.96 -20.61
N LEU A 81 -20.00 -18.12 -21.23
CA LEU A 81 -21.00 -17.32 -20.54
C LEU A 81 -22.02 -18.21 -19.80
N GLN A 82 -22.55 -19.25 -20.45
CA GLN A 82 -23.46 -20.20 -19.80
C GLN A 82 -22.83 -20.91 -18.59
N LEU A 83 -21.55 -21.26 -18.68
CA LEU A 83 -20.82 -21.89 -17.58
C LEU A 83 -20.67 -20.95 -16.37
N VAL A 84 -20.42 -19.67 -16.63
CA VAL A 84 -20.35 -18.64 -15.58
C VAL A 84 -21.73 -18.41 -14.96
N GLU A 85 -22.77 -18.25 -15.79
CA GLU A 85 -24.16 -18.05 -15.32
C GLU A 85 -24.68 -19.24 -14.51
N ALA A 86 -24.22 -20.46 -14.81
CA ALA A 86 -24.56 -21.66 -14.05
C ALA A 86 -23.95 -21.67 -12.63
N ASP A 87 -22.95 -20.84 -12.37
CA ASP A 87 -22.26 -20.69 -11.08
C ASP A 87 -21.73 -22.02 -10.48
N GLN A 88 -21.40 -22.98 -11.34
CA GLN A 88 -20.98 -24.33 -10.95
C GLN A 88 -19.59 -24.67 -11.47
N ALA A 89 -18.85 -25.42 -10.67
CA ALA A 89 -17.58 -26.01 -11.08
C ALA A 89 -17.83 -27.07 -12.16
N VAL A 90 -16.98 -27.06 -13.21
CA VAL A 90 -17.08 -28.02 -14.32
C VAL A 90 -15.80 -28.83 -14.46
N ILE A 91 -15.97 -30.11 -14.81
CA ILE A 91 -14.88 -31.02 -15.15
C ILE A 91 -14.48 -30.70 -16.60
N PRO A 92 -13.27 -30.19 -16.88
CA PRO A 92 -12.86 -29.81 -18.23
C PRO A 92 -12.99 -30.93 -19.26
N GLU A 93 -12.78 -32.18 -18.86
CA GLU A 93 -12.93 -33.37 -19.70
C GLU A 93 -14.37 -33.56 -20.17
N SER A 94 -15.36 -33.16 -19.37
CA SER A 94 -16.79 -33.24 -19.73
C SER A 94 -17.21 -32.22 -20.79
N LEU A 95 -16.37 -31.21 -21.04
CA LEU A 95 -16.61 -30.17 -22.06
C LEU A 95 -16.03 -30.55 -23.42
N LEU A 96 -15.29 -31.67 -23.53
CA LEU A 96 -14.78 -32.14 -24.81
C LEU A 96 -15.94 -32.56 -25.72
N PRO A 97 -15.91 -32.18 -27.02
CA PRO A 97 -16.91 -32.66 -27.97
C PRO A 97 -16.73 -34.16 -28.22
N GLU A 98 -17.82 -34.87 -28.54
CA GLU A 98 -17.79 -36.31 -28.85
C GLU A 98 -16.83 -36.66 -30.01
N THR A 99 -16.70 -35.74 -30.97
CA THR A 99 -15.76 -35.82 -32.08
C THR A 99 -14.87 -34.59 -32.10
N LEU A 100 -13.56 -34.79 -31.99
CA LEU A 100 -12.57 -33.72 -32.07
C LEU A 100 -12.42 -33.22 -33.52
N PRO A 101 -12.10 -31.92 -33.72
CA PRO A 101 -11.72 -31.39 -35.03
C PRO A 101 -10.56 -32.16 -35.67
N ASP A 102 -10.55 -32.23 -37.01
CA ASP A 102 -9.50 -32.93 -37.76
C ASP A 102 -8.10 -32.42 -37.40
N GLY A 103 -7.22 -33.36 -37.05
CA GLY A 103 -5.83 -33.06 -36.68
C GLY A 103 -5.64 -32.50 -35.28
N LEU A 104 -6.70 -32.48 -34.44
CA LEU A 104 -6.62 -32.07 -33.05
C LEU A 104 -6.62 -33.29 -32.13
N ASP A 105 -5.53 -33.47 -31.38
CA ASP A 105 -5.45 -34.52 -30.37
C ASP A 105 -6.17 -34.13 -29.06
N GLN A 106 -6.48 -35.14 -28.24
CA GLN A 106 -7.24 -34.96 -26.99
C GLN A 106 -6.49 -34.10 -25.97
N GLN A 107 -5.15 -34.24 -25.87
CA GLN A 107 -4.34 -33.46 -24.93
C GLN A 107 -4.41 -31.96 -25.28
N THR A 108 -4.27 -31.61 -26.55
CA THR A 108 -4.36 -30.24 -27.05
C THR A 108 -5.76 -29.67 -26.86
N ALA A 109 -6.80 -30.47 -27.13
CA ALA A 109 -8.19 -30.03 -26.93
C ALA A 109 -8.50 -29.74 -25.46
N LEU A 110 -8.10 -30.64 -24.55
CA LEU A 110 -8.31 -30.48 -23.12
C LEU A 110 -7.53 -29.27 -22.57
N VAL A 111 -6.29 -29.08 -23.02
CA VAL A 111 -5.51 -27.88 -22.68
C VAL A 111 -6.21 -26.61 -23.17
N ALA A 112 -6.80 -26.60 -24.36
CA ALA A 112 -7.52 -25.43 -24.87
C ALA A 112 -8.72 -25.06 -23.98
N ILE A 113 -9.53 -26.05 -23.60
CA ILE A 113 -10.67 -25.84 -22.69
C ILE A 113 -10.19 -25.27 -21.35
N ILE A 114 -9.17 -25.87 -20.74
CA ILE A 114 -8.62 -25.41 -19.45
C ILE A 114 -8.04 -23.99 -19.56
N LEU A 115 -7.39 -23.65 -20.67
CA LEU A 115 -6.88 -22.30 -20.91
C LEU A 115 -8.03 -21.28 -21.03
N GLY A 116 -9.09 -21.62 -21.76
CA GLY A 116 -10.29 -20.77 -21.85
C GLY A 116 -10.89 -20.49 -20.48
N LEU A 117 -11.12 -21.54 -19.68
CA LEU A 117 -11.59 -21.42 -18.30
C LEU A 117 -10.61 -20.60 -17.43
N ALA A 118 -9.31 -20.82 -17.56
CA ALA A 118 -8.30 -20.10 -16.78
C ALA A 118 -8.25 -18.60 -17.12
N GLU A 119 -8.39 -18.23 -18.40
CA GLU A 119 -8.48 -16.84 -18.87
C GLU A 119 -9.73 -16.12 -18.37
N ASP A 120 -10.80 -16.90 -18.21
CA ASP A 120 -12.07 -16.56 -17.58
C ASP A 120 -12.02 -16.60 -16.03
N GLY A 121 -10.80 -16.64 -15.48
CA GLY A 121 -10.57 -16.50 -14.05
C GLY A 121 -10.91 -17.76 -13.24
N ALA A 122 -11.02 -18.92 -13.88
CA ALA A 122 -11.46 -20.11 -13.17
C ALA A 122 -10.60 -20.48 -11.96
N VAL A 123 -11.27 -20.85 -10.87
CA VAL A 123 -10.67 -21.36 -9.63
C VAL A 123 -10.97 -22.84 -9.48
N LEU A 124 -10.10 -23.56 -8.77
CA LEU A 124 -10.32 -24.96 -8.45
C LEU A 124 -11.30 -25.05 -7.26
N GLU A 125 -12.42 -25.74 -7.46
CA GLU A 125 -13.37 -26.12 -6.41
C GLU A 125 -13.51 -27.65 -6.37
N GLN A 126 -14.18 -28.19 -5.33
CA GLN A 126 -14.18 -29.59 -4.87
C GLN A 126 -13.84 -30.67 -5.93
N ASP A 127 -14.42 -30.63 -7.14
CA ASP A 127 -14.10 -31.56 -8.24
C ASP A 127 -14.06 -30.91 -9.64
N GLY A 128 -13.82 -29.60 -9.76
CA GLY A 128 -13.87 -28.92 -11.05
C GLY A 128 -13.27 -27.52 -11.10
N LEU A 129 -13.22 -26.95 -12.30
CA LEU A 129 -12.87 -25.55 -12.51
C LEU A 129 -14.15 -24.71 -12.57
N LYS A 130 -14.28 -23.75 -11.67
CA LYS A 130 -15.39 -22.79 -11.67
C LYS A 130 -14.96 -21.50 -12.35
N PRO A 131 -15.38 -21.23 -13.61
CA PRO A 131 -15.09 -19.96 -14.27
C PRO A 131 -15.79 -18.81 -13.53
N GLN A 132 -15.15 -17.65 -13.49
CA GLN A 132 -15.65 -16.49 -12.72
C GLN A 132 -16.29 -15.43 -13.63
N ARG A 133 -15.95 -15.42 -14.92
CA ARG A 133 -16.42 -14.45 -15.92
C ARG A 133 -16.20 -14.98 -17.33
N ALA A 134 -16.85 -14.43 -18.35
CA ALA A 134 -16.59 -14.78 -19.75
C ALA A 134 -16.11 -13.55 -20.53
N ARG A 135 -14.96 -13.62 -21.20
CA ARG A 135 -14.42 -12.50 -22.01
C ARG A 135 -14.73 -12.66 -23.49
N GLN A 136 -15.37 -11.65 -24.09
CA GLN A 136 -15.76 -11.63 -25.51
C GLN A 136 -14.76 -10.92 -26.43
N HIS A 137 -14.03 -9.91 -25.94
CA HIS A 137 -13.15 -9.06 -26.75
C HIS A 137 -11.73 -9.00 -26.20
N GLU A 138 -10.77 -8.63 -27.05
CA GLU A 138 -9.43 -8.28 -26.58
C GLU A 138 -9.51 -7.12 -25.59
N PRO A 139 -8.62 -7.09 -24.57
CA PRO A 139 -8.56 -5.97 -23.65
C PRO A 139 -8.28 -4.67 -24.39
N LEU A 140 -8.85 -3.57 -23.88
CA LEU A 140 -8.59 -2.22 -24.38
C LEU A 140 -7.09 -1.92 -24.46
N GLU A 141 -6.72 -0.99 -25.34
CA GLU A 141 -5.34 -0.47 -25.40
C GLU A 141 -4.94 0.10 -24.02
N GLN A 142 -3.65 0.08 -23.70
CA GLN A 142 -3.14 0.42 -22.37
C GLN A 142 -3.55 1.83 -21.90
N ASN A 143 -3.45 2.84 -22.76
CA ASN A 143 -3.82 4.20 -22.39
C ASN A 143 -5.34 4.34 -22.30
N GLU A 144 -6.06 3.71 -23.21
CA GLU A 144 -7.53 3.69 -23.19
C GLU A 144 -8.05 3.02 -21.92
N ALA A 145 -7.52 1.86 -21.52
CA ALA A 145 -7.88 1.18 -20.28
C ALA A 145 -7.57 2.03 -19.04
N ARG A 146 -6.43 2.73 -19.04
CA ARG A 146 -6.05 3.63 -17.93
C ARG A 146 -6.98 4.82 -17.83
N ASP A 147 -7.26 5.49 -18.93
CA ASP A 147 -8.10 6.69 -18.97
C ASP A 147 -9.55 6.34 -18.66
N PHE A 148 -10.03 5.20 -19.18
CA PHE A 148 -11.31 4.62 -18.81
C PHE A 148 -11.38 4.38 -17.31
N ALA A 149 -10.41 3.69 -16.72
CA ALA A 149 -10.38 3.44 -15.27
C ALA A 149 -10.34 4.72 -14.42
N LEU A 150 -9.66 5.78 -14.88
CA LEU A 150 -9.63 7.07 -14.20
C LEU A 150 -11.01 7.76 -14.21
N ALA A 151 -11.76 7.65 -15.30
CA ALA A 151 -13.10 8.22 -15.44
C ALA A 151 -14.20 7.33 -14.81
N PHE A 152 -13.90 6.04 -14.61
CA PHE A 152 -14.88 5.04 -14.18
C PHE A 152 -15.35 5.21 -12.73
N PHE A 153 -14.45 5.62 -11.84
CA PHE A 153 -14.76 5.80 -10.43
C PHE A 153 -15.20 7.23 -10.12
N PRO A 154 -16.24 7.41 -9.29
CA PRO A 154 -16.67 8.74 -8.90
C PRO A 154 -15.63 9.38 -7.95
N PRO A 155 -15.58 10.71 -7.82
CA PRO A 155 -14.61 11.41 -6.96
C PRO A 155 -14.60 10.92 -5.51
N GLU A 156 -15.76 10.53 -4.98
CA GLU A 156 -15.96 10.02 -3.62
C GLU A 156 -15.25 8.67 -3.40
N ALA A 157 -14.93 7.93 -4.45
CA ALA A 157 -14.11 6.73 -4.35
C ALA A 157 -12.66 7.04 -3.99
N ARG A 158 -12.20 8.29 -4.20
CA ARG A 158 -10.84 8.77 -3.90
C ARG A 158 -9.75 7.96 -4.61
N LEU A 159 -9.98 7.65 -5.89
CA LEU A 159 -8.97 7.06 -6.76
C LEU A 159 -7.91 8.13 -7.08
N ARG A 160 -6.68 7.92 -6.63
CA ARG A 160 -5.59 8.86 -6.89
C ARG A 160 -4.79 8.56 -8.15
N LYS A 161 -4.60 7.27 -8.41
CA LYS A 161 -3.70 6.82 -9.47
C LYS A 161 -4.13 5.46 -10.01
N VAL A 162 -4.05 5.36 -11.34
CA VAL A 162 -4.10 4.10 -12.08
C VAL A 162 -2.70 3.83 -12.62
N GLY A 163 -2.08 2.74 -12.18
CA GLY A 163 -0.88 2.18 -12.78
C GLY A 163 -1.23 1.06 -13.76
N LEU A 164 -0.26 0.68 -14.59
CA LEU A 164 -0.39 -0.41 -15.55
C LEU A 164 0.72 -1.43 -15.31
N ASP A 165 0.35 -2.71 -15.31
CA ASP A 165 1.25 -3.83 -15.52
C ASP A 165 0.87 -4.47 -16.86
N VAL A 166 1.58 -4.02 -17.91
CA VAL A 166 1.30 -4.37 -19.30
C VAL A 166 1.47 -5.86 -19.55
N HIS A 167 2.52 -6.46 -18.97
CA HIS A 167 2.80 -7.88 -19.16
C HIS A 167 1.74 -8.76 -18.50
N ARG A 168 1.16 -8.31 -17.39
CA ARG A 168 0.10 -9.03 -16.67
C ARG A 168 -1.31 -8.61 -17.10
N ARG A 169 -1.43 -7.67 -18.04
CA ARG A 169 -2.71 -7.05 -18.43
C ARG A 169 -3.52 -6.65 -17.20
N ARG A 170 -2.87 -5.92 -16.28
CA ARG A 170 -3.42 -5.56 -14.98
C ARG A 170 -3.37 -4.06 -14.71
N LEU A 171 -4.50 -3.48 -14.33
CA LEU A 171 -4.63 -2.13 -13.78
C LEU A 171 -4.30 -2.16 -12.29
N LEU A 172 -3.46 -1.23 -11.84
CA LEU A 172 -3.06 -1.09 -10.45
C LEU A 172 -3.72 0.16 -9.86
N LEU A 173 -4.84 -0.01 -9.17
CA LEU A 173 -5.61 1.09 -8.60
C LEU A 173 -5.04 1.48 -7.24
N SER A 174 -4.83 2.77 -7.03
CA SER A 174 -4.33 3.32 -5.76
C SER A 174 -5.33 4.34 -5.22
N PHE A 175 -6.13 3.90 -4.26
CA PHE A 175 -7.08 4.73 -3.54
C PHE A 175 -6.43 5.41 -2.33
N ASP A 176 -7.11 6.39 -1.74
CA ASP A 176 -6.74 6.92 -0.42
C ASP A 176 -6.99 5.89 0.69
N PHE A 177 -8.12 5.20 0.62
CA PHE A 177 -8.56 4.19 1.60
C PHE A 177 -8.88 2.87 0.89
N PRO A 178 -7.87 2.04 0.56
CA PRO A 178 -8.03 0.84 -0.25
C PRO A 178 -9.09 -0.13 0.25
N GLN A 179 -9.11 -0.44 1.56
CA GLN A 179 -10.08 -1.39 2.11
C GLN A 179 -11.52 -0.83 2.11
N ALA A 180 -11.69 0.47 2.37
CA ALA A 180 -13.00 1.11 2.25
C ALA A 180 -13.49 1.11 0.80
N ALA A 181 -12.57 1.38 -0.16
CA ALA A 181 -12.87 1.36 -1.59
C ALA A 181 -13.25 -0.04 -2.08
N GLU A 182 -12.51 -1.07 -1.67
CA GLU A 182 -12.79 -2.48 -2.00
C GLU A 182 -14.16 -2.93 -1.48
N ARG A 183 -14.49 -2.60 -0.21
CA ARG A 183 -15.81 -2.90 0.37
C ARG A 183 -16.95 -2.19 -0.36
N THR A 184 -16.75 -0.95 -0.78
CA THR A 184 -17.83 -0.08 -1.27
C THR A 184 -18.01 -0.14 -2.79
N TYR A 185 -16.91 -0.39 -3.52
CA TYR A 185 -16.85 -0.35 -4.98
C TYR A 185 -16.35 -1.66 -5.58
N GLY A 186 -16.43 -2.78 -4.84
CA GLY A 186 -16.05 -4.11 -5.34
C GLY A 186 -16.76 -4.47 -6.64
N ASP A 187 -18.08 -4.31 -6.71
CA ASP A 187 -18.86 -4.59 -7.93
C ASP A 187 -18.40 -3.72 -9.12
N ARG A 188 -18.08 -2.44 -8.86
CA ARG A 188 -17.52 -1.55 -9.90
C ARG A 188 -16.12 -1.98 -10.35
N VAL A 189 -15.33 -2.58 -9.48
CA VAL A 189 -14.03 -3.15 -9.88
C VAL A 189 -14.24 -4.30 -10.84
N GLU A 190 -15.24 -5.14 -10.63
CA GLU A 190 -15.60 -6.21 -11.57
C GLU A 190 -16.13 -5.65 -12.90
N ASP A 191 -17.05 -4.67 -12.86
CA ASP A 191 -17.53 -3.98 -14.06
C ASP A 191 -16.38 -3.37 -14.88
N LEU A 192 -15.37 -2.81 -14.20
CA LEU A 192 -14.18 -2.26 -14.83
C LEU A 192 -13.36 -3.36 -15.52
N ILE A 193 -13.25 -4.53 -14.91
CA ILE A 193 -12.54 -5.67 -15.51
C ILE A 193 -13.27 -6.16 -16.76
N GLU A 194 -14.60 -6.25 -16.71
CA GLU A 194 -15.41 -6.66 -17.85
C GLU A 194 -15.31 -5.67 -19.02
N GLN A 195 -15.47 -4.38 -18.73
CA GLN A 195 -15.50 -3.33 -19.76
C GLN A 195 -14.13 -3.06 -20.38
N THR A 196 -13.05 -3.22 -19.61
CA THR A 196 -11.70 -3.00 -20.13
C THR A 196 -11.06 -4.27 -20.65
N GLY A 197 -11.48 -5.45 -20.20
CA GLY A 197 -10.77 -6.71 -20.38
C GLY A 197 -9.45 -6.82 -19.59
N TRP A 198 -9.09 -5.81 -18.79
CA TRP A 198 -7.90 -5.83 -17.93
C TRP A 198 -8.25 -6.40 -16.56
N ASN A 199 -7.36 -7.20 -15.98
CA ASN A 199 -7.46 -7.54 -14.56
C ASN A 199 -7.26 -6.27 -13.72
N VAL A 200 -7.85 -6.20 -12.54
CA VAL A 200 -7.66 -5.09 -11.62
C VAL A 200 -7.03 -5.59 -10.33
N GLN A 201 -6.11 -4.81 -9.77
CA GLN A 201 -5.59 -5.01 -8.43
C GLN A 201 -5.58 -3.68 -7.68
N ILE A 202 -6.22 -3.67 -6.52
CA ILE A 202 -6.14 -2.55 -5.59
C ILE A 202 -4.83 -2.65 -4.80
N LYS A 203 -4.08 -1.54 -4.73
CA LYS A 203 -2.88 -1.46 -3.89
C LYS A 203 -3.29 -1.28 -2.43
N PRO A 204 -2.76 -2.08 -1.49
CA PRO A 204 -3.19 -2.04 -0.08
C PRO A 204 -2.67 -0.82 0.69
N GLN A 205 -1.80 0.00 0.08
CA GLN A 205 -1.16 1.12 0.76
C GLN A 205 -2.12 2.30 0.93
N VAL A 206 -2.44 2.61 2.18
CA VAL A 206 -3.25 3.77 2.60
C VAL A 206 -2.46 5.07 2.41
N ASN A 207 -3.15 6.12 1.98
CA ASN A 207 -2.60 7.47 1.98
C ASN A 207 -2.76 8.09 3.38
N GLN A 208 -1.68 8.12 4.16
CA GLN A 208 -1.73 8.66 5.53
C GLN A 208 -2.16 10.13 5.57
N GLY A 209 -1.76 10.94 4.58
CA GLY A 209 -2.17 12.35 4.50
C GLY A 209 -3.67 12.52 4.30
N ALA A 210 -4.31 11.57 3.60
CA ALA A 210 -5.75 11.60 3.37
C ALA A 210 -6.55 11.33 4.66
N LEU A 211 -5.99 10.63 5.65
CA LEU A 211 -6.65 10.41 6.94
C LEU A 211 -6.86 11.72 7.72
N SER A 212 -5.92 12.68 7.61
CA SER A 212 -6.11 14.01 8.20
C SER A 212 -7.26 14.75 7.52
N MET A 213 -7.23 14.78 6.19
CA MET A 213 -8.24 15.48 5.38
C MET A 213 -9.63 14.89 5.61
N ALA A 214 -9.71 13.56 5.71
CA ALA A 214 -10.91 12.84 6.06
C ALA A 214 -11.48 13.26 7.42
N LEU A 215 -10.62 13.45 8.41
CA LEU A 215 -11.05 13.89 9.73
C LEU A 215 -11.57 15.33 9.66
N ASP A 216 -10.83 16.23 9.00
CA ASP A 216 -11.22 17.63 8.81
C ASP A 216 -12.56 17.77 8.06
N GLU A 217 -12.78 16.95 7.03
CA GLU A 217 -14.01 16.92 6.23
C GLU A 217 -15.24 16.47 7.03
N LEU A 218 -15.05 15.56 7.99
CA LEU A 218 -16.13 15.02 8.82
C LEU A 218 -16.42 15.85 10.08
N LEU A 219 -15.59 16.85 10.40
CA LEU A 219 -15.82 17.69 11.57
C LEU A 219 -17.12 18.48 11.40
N PRO A 220 -18.06 18.39 12.36
CA PRO A 220 -19.26 19.20 12.35
C PRO A 220 -18.93 20.66 12.68
N GLU A 221 -19.83 21.55 12.28
CA GLU A 221 -19.71 22.97 12.53
C GLU A 221 -19.58 23.27 14.03
N GLY A 222 -18.58 24.08 14.40
CA GLY A 222 -18.26 24.41 15.79
C GLY A 222 -17.30 23.44 16.48
N ALA A 223 -16.93 22.33 15.85
CA ALA A 223 -15.88 21.44 16.34
C ALA A 223 -14.51 21.75 15.72
N SER A 224 -13.44 21.47 16.45
CA SER A 224 -12.07 21.68 15.99
C SER A 224 -11.11 20.67 16.61
N ILE A 225 -10.04 20.37 15.89
CA ILE A 225 -8.97 19.49 16.38
C ILE A 225 -8.05 20.30 17.31
N SER A 226 -8.05 19.98 18.61
CA SER A 226 -7.17 20.62 19.60
C SER A 226 -5.80 19.97 19.68
N LYS A 227 -5.70 18.68 19.37
CA LYS A 227 -4.43 17.96 19.18
C LYS A 227 -4.50 17.14 17.90
N GLY A 228 -3.55 17.40 17.00
CA GLY A 228 -3.50 16.80 15.67
C GLY A 228 -3.50 15.26 15.71
N PRO A 229 -3.99 14.63 14.62
CA PRO A 229 -4.13 13.18 14.54
C PRO A 229 -2.78 12.46 14.65
N SER A 230 -2.73 11.45 15.52
CA SER A 230 -1.66 10.46 15.61
C SER A 230 -2.10 9.19 14.89
N TYR A 231 -1.22 8.63 14.06
CA TYR A 231 -1.55 7.54 13.16
C TYR A 231 -0.90 6.22 13.62
N TYR A 232 -1.72 5.22 13.88
CA TYR A 232 -1.30 3.87 14.25
C TYR A 232 -1.72 2.90 13.15
N MET A 233 -0.86 2.76 12.13
CA MET A 233 -1.16 2.02 10.90
C MET A 233 -1.30 0.51 11.14
N ASP A 234 -0.50 -0.04 12.06
CA ASP A 234 -0.55 -1.41 12.53
C ASP A 234 -1.89 -1.76 13.18
N LYS A 235 -2.46 -0.81 13.93
CA LYS A 235 -3.74 -0.95 14.64
C LYS A 235 -4.94 -0.46 13.84
N ARG A 236 -4.70 0.11 12.65
CA ARG A 236 -5.69 0.80 11.81
C ARG A 236 -6.48 1.84 12.61
N GLU A 237 -5.75 2.68 13.34
CA GLU A 237 -6.32 3.64 14.28
C GLU A 237 -5.74 5.05 14.08
N VAL A 238 -6.60 6.05 14.21
CA VAL A 238 -6.25 7.47 14.26
C VAL A 238 -6.70 8.02 15.59
N GLN A 239 -5.80 8.67 16.32
CA GLN A 239 -6.12 9.31 17.60
C GLN A 239 -6.06 10.82 17.47
N ALA A 240 -7.14 11.51 17.83
CA ALA A 240 -7.21 12.97 17.78
C ALA A 240 -7.94 13.51 19.01
N GLU A 241 -7.54 14.69 19.47
CA GLU A 241 -8.28 15.41 20.50
C GLU A 241 -9.20 16.41 19.81
N ILE A 242 -10.51 16.30 20.05
CA ILE A 242 -11.54 17.10 19.39
C ILE A 242 -12.26 17.95 20.43
N SER A 243 -12.30 19.25 20.18
CA SER A 243 -12.98 20.25 20.99
C SER A 243 -14.29 20.68 20.32
N GLY A 244 -15.26 21.14 21.12
CA GLY A 244 -16.55 21.63 20.63
C GLY A 244 -17.58 20.53 20.32
N LEU A 245 -17.32 19.29 20.74
CA LEU A 245 -18.14 18.13 20.40
C LEU A 245 -18.43 17.31 21.65
N ALA A 246 -19.71 17.21 22.04
CA ALA A 246 -20.13 16.54 23.27
C ALA A 246 -20.16 15.00 23.15
N ASP A 247 -20.54 14.49 21.98
CA ASP A 247 -20.61 13.06 21.65
C ASP A 247 -19.94 12.79 20.30
N THR A 248 -18.81 12.08 20.32
CA THR A 248 -17.97 11.81 19.17
C THR A 248 -18.35 10.54 18.41
N ARG A 249 -19.32 9.75 18.90
CA ARG A 249 -19.66 8.44 18.32
C ARG A 249 -20.08 8.49 16.85
N GLU A 250 -20.83 9.52 16.46
CA GLU A 250 -21.26 9.68 15.06
C GLU A 250 -20.07 9.99 14.15
N LEU A 251 -19.16 10.88 14.60
CA LEU A 251 -17.92 11.19 13.90
C LEU A 251 -17.02 9.95 13.79
N GLU A 252 -16.85 9.20 14.87
CA GLU A 252 -16.04 7.97 14.88
C GLU A 252 -16.61 6.92 13.91
N ALA A 253 -17.93 6.74 13.91
CA ALA A 253 -18.59 5.82 12.99
C ALA A 253 -18.51 6.28 11.53
N ALA A 254 -18.65 7.58 11.26
CA ALA A 254 -18.50 8.15 9.92
C ALA A 254 -17.07 8.01 9.41
N PHE A 255 -16.08 8.28 10.27
CA PHE A 255 -14.67 8.14 9.95
C PHE A 255 -14.31 6.69 9.63
N LEU A 256 -14.80 5.74 10.43
CA LEU A 256 -14.59 4.31 10.18
C LEU A 256 -15.24 3.86 8.86
N ARG A 257 -16.47 4.30 8.57
CA ARG A 257 -17.13 3.97 7.29
C ARG A 257 -16.34 4.51 6.10
N MET A 258 -15.84 5.73 6.20
CA MET A 258 -15.16 6.40 5.09
C MET A 258 -13.73 5.89 4.85
N THR A 259 -12.98 5.61 5.93
CA THR A 259 -11.53 5.35 5.86
C THR A 259 -11.16 3.91 6.14
N ASP A 260 -12.05 3.15 6.78
CA ASP A 260 -11.76 1.85 7.38
C ASP A 260 -10.68 1.90 8.49
N PHE A 261 -10.49 3.08 9.10
CA PHE A 261 -9.69 3.29 10.31
C PHE A 261 -10.59 3.66 11.48
N ARG A 262 -10.28 3.13 12.66
CA ARG A 262 -10.93 3.54 13.91
C ARG A 262 -10.45 4.94 14.27
N LEU A 263 -11.37 5.87 14.52
CA LEU A 263 -11.04 7.12 15.20
C LEU A 263 -11.21 6.90 16.71
N VAL A 264 -10.19 7.23 17.49
CA VAL A 264 -10.27 7.28 18.95
C VAL A 264 -10.14 8.73 19.37
N THR A 265 -11.24 9.26 19.90
CA THR A 265 -11.28 10.63 20.38
C THR A 265 -11.05 10.65 21.88
N SER A 266 -10.00 11.34 22.33
CA SER A 266 -9.82 11.63 23.74
C SER A 266 -10.52 12.95 24.07
N LYS A 267 -11.39 12.93 25.09
CA LYS A 267 -11.85 14.17 25.74
C LYS A 267 -10.68 14.72 26.56
N ARG A 268 -10.56 16.05 26.61
CA ARG A 268 -9.61 16.73 27.50
C ARG A 268 -9.68 16.10 28.90
N GLY A 269 -8.70 15.28 29.28
CA GLY A 269 -8.66 14.68 30.61
C GLY A 269 -7.86 13.40 30.82
N GLU A 270 -7.67 12.53 29.82
CA GLU A 270 -6.96 11.25 30.04
C GLU A 270 -5.67 11.16 29.22
N SER A 271 -4.59 11.56 29.89
CA SER A 271 -3.23 11.60 29.39
C SER A 271 -2.57 10.21 29.41
N ALA A 272 -2.10 9.76 28.25
CA ALA A 272 -0.95 8.87 28.14
C ALA A 272 0.33 9.63 28.59
N PRO A 273 1.39 8.96 29.06
CA PRO A 273 2.41 9.55 29.90
C PRO A 273 3.17 10.67 29.17
N MET A 274 3.05 11.87 29.71
CA MET A 274 3.86 13.03 29.36
C MET A 274 5.27 12.78 29.92
N GLN A 275 6.31 13.01 29.10
CA GLN A 275 7.69 12.95 29.60
C GLN A 275 7.92 14.02 30.69
N GLU A 276 8.92 13.75 31.54
CA GLU A 276 9.23 14.47 32.77
C GLU A 276 9.11 15.99 32.62
N THR A 277 8.18 16.55 33.38
CA THR A 277 7.97 17.99 33.49
C THR A 277 9.12 18.61 34.27
N ILE A 278 9.76 19.63 33.72
CA ILE A 278 10.72 20.44 34.48
C ILE A 278 9.90 21.36 35.39
N ALA A 279 9.87 21.02 36.68
CA ALA A 279 9.12 21.75 37.67
C ALA A 279 9.72 23.15 37.87
N ALA A 280 8.87 24.18 37.85
CA ALA A 280 9.30 25.52 38.24
C ALA A 280 9.62 25.56 39.75
N PRO A 281 10.62 26.33 40.18
CA PRO A 281 10.88 26.55 41.60
C PRO A 281 9.65 27.18 42.28
N ALA A 282 9.30 26.65 43.45
CA ALA A 282 8.16 27.12 44.25
C ALA A 282 8.49 28.45 44.94
N SER A 283 8.52 29.55 44.18
CA SER A 283 8.61 30.90 44.75
C SER A 283 8.13 31.96 43.76
N GLY A 284 6.98 32.58 44.10
CA GLY A 284 6.66 34.01 43.96
C GLY A 284 6.79 34.70 42.58
N ASP A 285 5.65 35.12 42.04
CA ASP A 285 5.41 35.89 40.81
C ASP A 285 5.69 35.17 39.48
N GLN A 286 4.62 34.54 38.98
CA GLN A 286 4.55 34.06 37.61
C GLN A 286 4.52 35.26 36.65
N MET A 287 5.42 35.26 35.68
CA MET A 287 5.51 36.31 34.68
C MET A 287 4.19 36.39 33.87
N GLU A 288 3.83 37.60 33.43
CA GLU A 288 2.72 37.77 32.49
C GLU A 288 2.97 36.92 31.23
N ILE A 289 1.92 36.26 30.72
CA ILE A 289 2.06 35.19 29.73
C ILE A 289 2.71 35.65 28.42
N ASN A 290 2.43 36.87 27.97
CA ASN A 290 3.02 37.39 26.74
C ASN A 290 4.49 37.75 26.94
N ALA A 291 4.86 38.29 28.11
CA ALA A 291 6.26 38.49 28.48
C ALA A 291 7.02 37.16 28.57
N ALA A 292 6.41 36.11 29.14
CA ALA A 292 6.98 34.77 29.18
C ALA A 292 7.18 34.18 27.76
N TYR A 293 6.20 34.34 26.87
CA TYR A 293 6.34 33.92 25.47
C TYR A 293 7.44 34.67 24.73
N ALA A 294 7.55 35.99 24.94
CA ALA A 294 8.59 36.79 24.31
C ALA A 294 9.99 36.32 24.73
N LEU A 295 10.20 36.15 26.03
CA LEU A 295 11.49 35.68 26.58
C LEU A 295 11.86 34.28 26.08
N VAL A 296 10.89 33.36 26.06
CA VAL A 296 11.11 31.99 25.56
C VAL A 296 11.45 32.00 24.07
N ARG A 297 10.76 32.80 23.26
CA ARG A 297 11.04 32.91 21.83
C ARG A 297 12.41 33.52 21.57
N GLU A 298 12.73 34.63 22.22
CA GLU A 298 14.03 35.30 22.11
C GLU A 298 15.19 34.33 22.43
N THR A 299 15.01 33.48 23.43
CA THR A 299 16.05 32.55 23.87
C THR A 299 16.15 31.30 22.99
N LEU A 300 15.01 30.74 22.56
CA LEU A 300 14.98 29.39 21.96
C LEU A 300 14.71 29.36 20.45
N GLU A 301 14.17 30.42 19.83
CA GLU A 301 14.03 30.48 18.35
C GLU A 301 15.38 30.31 17.62
N PRO A 302 16.50 30.94 18.07
CA PRO A 302 17.80 30.74 17.43
C PRO A 302 18.31 29.30 17.42
N VAL A 303 17.80 28.46 18.35
CA VAL A 303 18.17 27.05 18.49
C VAL A 303 17.06 26.10 18.03
N GLY A 304 16.09 26.59 17.26
CA GLY A 304 15.13 25.76 16.54
C GLY A 304 13.76 25.57 17.21
N LEU A 305 13.41 26.39 18.21
CA LEU A 305 12.02 26.51 18.65
C LEU A 305 11.20 27.18 17.54
N TYR A 306 10.08 26.58 17.14
CA TYR A 306 9.18 27.21 16.17
C TYR A 306 7.80 27.56 16.74
N LYS A 307 7.45 27.00 17.90
CA LYS A 307 6.18 27.32 18.58
C LYS A 307 6.29 27.13 20.08
N VAL A 308 5.72 28.07 20.82
CA VAL A 308 5.45 27.97 22.26
C VAL A 308 3.95 28.11 22.47
N GLY A 309 3.38 27.33 23.40
CA GLY A 309 1.98 27.44 23.80
C GLY A 309 1.81 27.18 25.30
N LEU A 310 0.66 27.55 25.86
CA LEU A 310 0.32 27.24 27.26
C LEU A 310 -0.67 26.07 27.28
N LYS A 311 -0.33 24.98 27.97
CA LYS A 311 -1.23 23.85 28.23
C LYS A 311 -1.21 23.51 29.71
N GLN A 312 -2.40 23.40 30.32
CA GLN A 312 -2.55 23.03 31.74
C GLN A 312 -1.69 23.88 32.71
N GLY A 313 -1.51 25.17 32.41
CA GLY A 313 -0.71 26.08 33.24
C GLY A 313 0.80 25.99 33.01
N GLN A 314 1.26 25.24 32.00
CA GLN A 314 2.67 25.05 31.65
C GLN A 314 2.97 25.47 30.22
N LEU A 315 4.19 25.94 29.98
CA LEU A 315 4.66 26.23 28.64
C LEU A 315 5.07 24.92 27.94
N VAL A 316 4.55 24.71 26.74
CA VAL A 316 4.88 23.58 25.88
C VAL A 316 5.66 24.10 24.69
N LEU A 317 6.91 23.66 24.58
CA LEU A 317 7.87 24.03 23.56
C LEU A 317 7.82 23.05 22.39
N SER A 318 7.64 23.55 21.17
CA SER A 318 7.66 22.72 19.96
C SER A 318 8.91 23.02 19.15
N PHE A 319 9.82 22.05 19.14
CA PHE A 319 11.02 22.01 18.29
C PHE A 319 10.77 21.11 17.08
N ILE A 320 11.64 21.21 16.06
CA ILE A 320 11.60 20.32 14.88
C ILE A 320 11.56 18.84 15.28
N SER A 321 12.23 18.48 16.38
CA SER A 321 12.11 17.18 17.05
C SER A 321 12.34 17.32 18.56
N PRO A 322 11.82 16.39 19.38
CA PRO A 322 12.12 16.36 20.83
C PRO A 322 13.62 16.34 21.11
N GLN A 323 14.39 15.55 20.33
CA GLN A 323 15.84 15.40 20.47
C GLN A 323 16.58 16.72 20.31
N VAL A 324 16.10 17.63 19.46
CA VAL A 324 16.67 18.96 19.33
C VAL A 324 16.38 19.78 20.59
N GLY A 325 15.15 19.76 21.10
CA GLY A 325 14.81 20.46 22.34
C GLY A 325 15.57 19.95 23.56
N GLU A 326 15.79 18.65 23.67
CA GLU A 326 16.50 17.99 24.78
C GLU A 326 17.95 18.48 24.92
N ARG A 327 18.60 18.88 23.82
CA ARG A 327 19.95 19.48 23.85
C ARG A 327 20.00 20.80 24.62
N HIS A 328 18.86 21.46 24.76
CA HIS A 328 18.71 22.78 25.39
C HIS A 328 18.05 22.69 26.77
N THR A 329 18.04 21.51 27.40
CA THR A 329 17.39 21.28 28.70
C THR A 329 17.82 22.28 29.78
N GLN A 330 19.10 22.67 29.81
CA GLN A 330 19.58 23.68 30.77
C GLN A 330 18.94 25.06 30.53
N GLN A 331 18.91 25.54 29.28
CA GLN A 331 18.27 26.80 28.91
C GLN A 331 16.76 26.78 29.21
N ILE A 332 16.11 25.64 28.97
CA ILE A 332 14.69 25.43 29.29
C ILE A 332 14.46 25.48 30.81
N THR A 333 15.37 24.93 31.61
CA THR A 333 15.31 24.98 33.08
C THR A 333 15.47 26.40 33.62
N ASP A 334 16.41 27.15 33.05
CA ASP A 334 16.63 28.55 33.42
C ASP A 334 15.40 29.40 33.05
N LEU A 335 14.79 29.16 31.89
CA LEU A 335 13.53 29.80 31.47
C LEU A 335 12.36 29.43 32.38
N ALA A 336 12.25 28.18 32.82
CA ALA A 336 11.22 27.75 33.76
C ALA A 336 11.33 28.53 35.08
N SER A 337 12.56 28.74 35.55
CA SER A 337 12.86 29.52 36.75
C SER A 337 12.59 31.01 36.58
N GLN A 338 12.95 31.60 35.44
CA GLN A 338 12.79 33.04 35.17
C GLN A 338 11.33 33.43 34.90
N THR A 339 10.58 32.55 34.23
CA THR A 339 9.18 32.83 33.86
C THR A 339 8.19 32.44 34.96
N GLY A 340 8.58 31.53 35.86
CA GLY A 340 7.70 30.94 36.86
C GLY A 340 6.71 29.91 36.29
N TYR A 341 6.85 29.49 35.03
CA TYR A 341 6.04 28.43 34.42
C TYR A 341 6.81 27.11 34.44
N GLY A 342 6.10 26.00 34.71
CA GLY A 342 6.61 24.69 34.33
C GLY A 342 6.75 24.63 32.82
N ILE A 343 7.83 24.04 32.32
CA ILE A 343 8.10 23.95 30.88
C ILE A 343 8.30 22.48 30.47
N SER A 344 7.74 22.11 29.32
CA SER A 344 7.84 20.78 28.73
C SER A 344 8.13 20.87 27.23
N ILE A 345 8.73 19.82 26.67
CA ILE A 345 8.95 19.69 25.22
C ILE A 345 7.81 18.88 24.62
N HIS A 346 7.31 19.32 23.46
CA HIS A 346 6.29 18.58 22.71
C HIS A 346 6.88 17.25 22.19
N PRO A 347 6.25 16.10 22.45
CA PRO A 347 6.86 14.79 22.21
C PRO A 347 6.85 14.35 20.75
N HIS A 348 6.09 15.03 19.88
CA HIS A 348 5.98 14.66 18.47
C HIS A 348 6.84 15.57 17.60
N PRO A 349 7.68 15.00 16.72
CA PRO A 349 8.52 15.75 15.79
C PRO A 349 7.70 16.32 14.62
N ASN A 350 8.19 17.42 14.05
CA ASN A 350 7.66 17.99 12.82
C ASN A 350 8.22 17.23 11.60
N GLN A 351 7.56 16.13 11.25
CA GLN A 351 8.00 15.24 10.17
C GLN A 351 8.17 15.96 8.83
N GLN A 352 7.28 16.91 8.51
CA GLN A 352 7.35 17.67 7.26
C GLN A 352 8.63 18.51 7.18
N GLN A 353 8.97 19.22 8.26
CA GLN A 353 10.21 20.01 8.30
C GLN A 353 11.45 19.11 8.25
N ILE A 354 11.44 17.96 8.93
CA ILE A 354 12.55 17.00 8.88
C ILE A 354 12.76 16.50 7.45
N ILE A 355 11.68 16.12 6.77
CA ILE A 355 11.72 15.69 5.36
C ILE A 355 12.26 16.81 4.47
N GLN A 356 11.82 18.04 4.66
CA GLN A 356 12.30 19.20 3.88
C GLN A 356 13.79 19.45 4.08
N VAL A 357 14.27 19.42 5.32
CA VAL A 357 15.70 19.56 5.64
C VAL A 357 16.50 18.44 4.98
N ALA A 358 16.07 17.19 5.12
CA ALA A 358 16.74 16.05 4.52
C ALA A 358 16.78 16.16 2.97
N GLN A 359 15.69 16.58 2.34
CA GLN A 359 15.64 16.78 0.89
C GLN A 359 16.55 17.92 0.43
N SER A 360 16.65 19.00 1.20
CA SER A 360 17.58 20.10 0.89
C SER A 360 19.01 19.61 0.94
N LEU A 361 19.42 18.95 2.02
CA LEU A 361 20.79 18.46 2.20
C LEU A 361 21.21 17.51 1.07
N VAL A 362 20.34 16.55 0.71
CA VAL A 362 20.61 15.58 -0.36
C VAL A 362 20.69 16.26 -1.74
N ARG A 363 19.84 17.27 -1.98
CA ARG A 363 19.86 18.06 -3.22
C ARG A 363 21.12 18.90 -3.32
N ASP A 364 21.52 19.57 -2.23
CA ASP A 364 22.70 20.42 -2.18
C ASP A 364 23.99 19.61 -2.33
N ALA A 365 23.98 18.34 -1.87
CA ALA A 365 25.04 17.37 -2.11
C ALA A 365 25.04 16.79 -3.55
N GLY A 366 24.03 17.09 -4.37
CA GLY A 366 23.94 16.62 -5.75
C GLY A 366 23.68 15.11 -5.89
N TRP A 367 23.18 14.45 -4.85
CA TRP A 367 22.97 13.01 -4.86
C TRP A 367 21.75 12.63 -5.72
N GLN A 368 21.90 11.55 -6.49
CA GLN A 368 20.83 11.04 -7.33
C GLN A 368 19.97 10.04 -6.56
N VAL A 369 18.77 10.46 -6.17
CA VAL A 369 17.84 9.63 -5.39
C VAL A 369 17.07 8.68 -6.29
N GLN A 370 17.12 7.38 -6.00
CA GLN A 370 16.24 6.37 -6.60
C GLN A 370 14.92 6.26 -5.84
N LYS A 371 14.96 6.33 -4.50
CA LYS A 371 13.78 6.25 -3.62
C LYS A 371 14.06 6.98 -2.29
N GLY A 372 13.06 7.69 -1.76
CA GLY A 372 13.14 8.39 -0.48
C GLY A 372 12.79 9.89 -0.58
N PRO A 373 12.78 10.63 0.55
CA PRO A 373 13.08 10.15 1.90
C PRO A 373 11.96 9.26 2.46
N SER A 374 12.34 8.18 3.16
CA SER A 374 11.49 7.54 4.16
C SER A 374 11.83 8.11 5.54
N ILE A 375 10.84 8.19 6.43
CA ILE A 375 11.03 8.63 7.81
C ILE A 375 10.57 7.53 8.78
N HIS A 376 11.42 7.21 9.75
CA HIS A 376 11.12 6.29 10.85
C HIS A 376 11.20 7.10 12.15
N VAL A 377 10.04 7.57 12.61
CA VAL A 377 9.93 8.48 13.76
C VAL A 377 10.34 7.81 15.08
N ASP A 378 10.03 6.53 15.22
CA ASP A 378 10.37 5.68 16.36
C ASP A 378 11.88 5.51 16.55
N ARG A 379 12.62 5.38 15.45
CA ARG A 379 14.08 5.20 15.45
C ARG A 379 14.86 6.50 15.24
N ALA A 380 14.16 7.61 14.97
CA ALA A 380 14.74 8.87 14.51
C ALA A 380 15.67 8.68 13.28
N VAL A 381 15.19 7.98 12.25
CA VAL A 381 15.97 7.67 11.03
C VAL A 381 15.31 8.25 9.78
N ILE A 382 16.12 8.80 8.88
CA ILE A 382 15.75 9.14 7.50
C ILE A 382 16.44 8.17 6.54
N GLY A 383 15.64 7.48 5.74
CA GLY A 383 16.10 6.48 4.78
C GLY A 383 16.13 7.03 3.35
N TYR A 384 17.21 6.72 2.63
CA TYR A 384 17.32 6.93 1.19
C TYR A 384 17.83 5.69 0.47
N LYS A 385 17.43 5.55 -0.80
CA LYS A 385 18.07 4.68 -1.79
C LYS A 385 18.61 5.56 -2.90
N LEU A 386 19.91 5.49 -3.15
CA LEU A 386 20.61 6.31 -4.13
C LEU A 386 20.92 5.49 -5.39
N LEU A 387 20.96 6.15 -6.54
CA LEU A 387 21.34 5.53 -7.82
C LEU A 387 22.85 5.23 -7.86
N THR A 388 23.64 6.08 -7.22
CA THR A 388 25.09 5.96 -7.12
C THR A 388 25.49 6.16 -5.66
N SER A 389 26.37 5.30 -5.14
CA SER A 389 26.93 5.47 -3.79
C SER A 389 27.87 6.69 -3.76
N PRO A 390 27.60 7.70 -2.92
CA PRO A 390 28.51 8.82 -2.69
C PRO A 390 29.79 8.37 -1.99
N ALA A 391 30.79 9.25 -1.92
CA ALA A 391 31.99 8.98 -1.14
C ALA A 391 31.69 9.02 0.37
N ASP A 392 32.35 8.17 1.17
CA ASP A 392 32.09 8.05 2.61
C ASP A 392 32.17 9.38 3.35
N ALA A 393 33.13 10.24 3.00
CA ALA A 393 33.29 11.57 3.60
C ALA A 393 32.08 12.51 3.32
N GLU A 394 31.42 12.37 2.17
CA GLU A 394 30.21 13.14 1.85
C GLU A 394 29.01 12.62 2.65
N VAL A 395 28.93 11.29 2.83
CA VAL A 395 27.89 10.64 3.63
C VAL A 395 28.01 11.05 5.10
N GLU A 396 29.22 10.99 5.67
CA GLU A 396 29.48 11.39 7.05
C GLU A 396 29.12 12.86 7.28
N LYS A 397 29.50 13.75 6.37
CA LYS A 397 29.16 15.17 6.47
C LYS A 397 27.65 15.39 6.44
N LEU A 398 26.94 14.79 5.48
CA LEU A 398 25.49 14.96 5.37
C LEU A 398 24.76 14.35 6.57
N ALA A 399 25.21 13.19 7.05
CA ALA A 399 24.66 12.56 8.25
C ALA A 399 24.85 13.44 9.50
N ALA A 400 26.01 14.08 9.64
CA ALA A 400 26.26 15.03 10.72
C ALA A 400 25.34 16.27 10.61
N ASP A 401 25.24 16.88 9.42
CA ASP A 401 24.38 18.04 9.17
C ASP A 401 22.89 17.72 9.42
N LEU A 402 22.45 16.53 9.01
CA LEU A 402 21.09 16.06 9.25
C LEU A 402 20.82 15.84 10.74
N LEU A 403 21.73 15.16 11.43
CA LEU A 403 21.61 14.90 12.86
C LEU A 403 21.61 16.20 13.66
N GLU A 404 22.48 17.15 13.31
CA GLU A 404 22.53 18.45 13.95
C GLU A 404 21.20 19.21 13.77
N LYS A 405 20.71 19.32 12.54
CA LYS A 405 19.51 20.13 12.24
C LYS A 405 18.19 19.51 12.69
N THR A 406 18.11 18.18 12.75
CA THR A 406 16.83 17.48 12.92
C THR A 406 16.79 16.52 14.09
N GLY A 407 17.94 16.09 14.61
CA GLY A 407 18.02 14.99 15.58
C GLY A 407 17.85 13.59 14.97
N TYR A 408 17.74 13.47 13.64
CA TYR A 408 17.57 12.20 12.94
C TYR A 408 18.87 11.76 12.27
N THR A 409 19.12 10.45 12.26
CA THR A 409 20.26 9.84 11.58
C THR A 409 19.91 9.45 10.14
N LEU A 410 20.94 9.35 9.29
CA LEU A 410 20.80 8.93 7.90
C LEU A 410 21.00 7.41 7.77
N GLU A 411 20.11 6.75 7.06
CA GLU A 411 20.24 5.33 6.65
C GLU A 411 20.21 5.26 5.12
N LEU A 412 21.26 4.69 4.54
CA LEU A 412 21.35 4.45 3.09
C LEU A 412 21.13 2.96 2.80
N SER A 413 20.20 2.67 1.89
CA SER A 413 19.92 1.32 1.40
C SER A 413 20.49 1.15 -0.02
N SER A 414 21.06 -0.02 -0.27
CA SER A 414 21.60 -0.44 -1.57
C SER A 414 20.53 -0.91 -2.54
#